data_AF-A0A9C8WQ68-F1
#
_entry.id   AF-A0A9C8WQ68-F1
#
_cell.length_a   1.000
_cell.length_b   1.000
_cell.length_c   1.000
_cell.angle_alpha   90.00
_cell.angle_beta   90.00
_cell.angle_gamma   90.00
#
_symmetry.space_group_name_H-M   'P 1'
#
loop_
_entity.id
_entity.type
_entity.pdbx_description
1 polymer ?
#
loop_
_entity_poly.entity_id
_entity_poly.type
_entity_poly.pdbx_seq_one_letter_code
_entity_poly.pdbx_strand_id
1 'polypeptide(L)'
;MRFSAKLFRLFFSSLWLAVFSTATASADVVVSTVPQLVTAVNNTGSGGDRTILIADGTYNLNGQYLRITVGGVTVRSQSGKRERVVLDGNYQTTEIFQIVASNVVIADLTLKRAVDHPVHVMGGASDNVLNTLIRNVHIIDPGEQAIKVNPSGSYGAHLGTVRNSLIELT
;
A
#
# COMPACT_ATOMS: atom_id res chain seq x y z
N MET A 1 69.83 -14.85 -41.57
CA MET A 1 68.49 -15.46 -41.60
C MET A 1 67.83 -15.22 -40.25
N ARG A 2 66.90 -14.27 -40.13
CA ARG A 2 65.95 -14.12 -39.00
C ARG A 2 64.90 -13.07 -39.36
N PHE A 3 63.69 -13.57 -39.64
CA PHE A 3 62.46 -12.80 -39.86
C PHE A 3 61.96 -12.23 -38.53
N SER A 4 61.45 -10.99 -38.52
CA SER A 4 60.65 -10.44 -37.42
C SER A 4 59.25 -10.14 -37.93
N ALA A 5 58.27 -10.86 -37.37
CA ALA A 5 56.85 -10.77 -37.72
C ALA A 5 56.20 -9.52 -37.13
N LYS A 6 55.35 -8.86 -37.93
CA LYS A 6 54.48 -7.76 -37.51
C LYS A 6 53.36 -8.30 -36.61
N LEU A 7 53.17 -7.71 -35.44
CA LEU A 7 52.12 -8.06 -34.50
C LEU A 7 50.83 -7.28 -34.84
N PHE A 8 49.79 -7.99 -35.27
CA PHE A 8 48.43 -7.48 -35.44
C PHE A 8 47.63 -7.86 -34.19
N ARG A 9 47.05 -6.89 -33.46
CA ARG A 9 46.10 -7.18 -32.38
C ARG A 9 44.75 -6.56 -32.71
N LEU A 10 43.77 -7.44 -32.87
CA LEU A 10 42.35 -7.15 -33.07
C LEU A 10 41.78 -6.46 -31.81
N PHE A 11 40.96 -5.44 -32.02
CA PHE A 11 40.05 -4.91 -31.00
C PHE A 11 38.80 -5.80 -30.95
N PHE A 12 38.54 -6.44 -29.80
CA PHE A 12 37.23 -7.03 -29.50
C PHE A 12 36.37 -5.99 -28.80
N SER A 13 35.36 -5.44 -29.49
CA SER A 13 34.31 -4.65 -28.84
C SER A 13 33.25 -5.59 -28.27
N SER A 14 33.16 -5.70 -26.95
CA SER A 14 32.06 -6.43 -26.29
C SER A 14 30.76 -5.65 -26.44
N LEU A 15 29.84 -6.15 -27.25
CA LEU A 15 28.48 -5.65 -27.35
C LEU A 15 27.70 -6.09 -26.10
N TRP A 16 27.49 -5.17 -25.15
CA TRP A 16 26.66 -5.42 -23.97
C TRP A 16 25.19 -5.22 -24.36
N LEU A 17 24.43 -6.32 -24.45
CA LEU A 17 23.00 -6.26 -24.69
C LEU A 17 22.31 -5.93 -23.36
N ALA A 18 21.97 -4.65 -23.16
CA ALA A 18 21.15 -4.23 -22.03
C ALA A 18 19.73 -4.81 -22.22
N VAL A 19 19.38 -5.82 -21.44
CA VAL A 19 18.00 -6.30 -21.34
C VAL A 19 17.24 -5.27 -20.51
N PHE A 20 16.55 -4.36 -21.19
CA PHE A 20 15.59 -3.48 -20.54
C PHE A 20 14.35 -4.32 -20.19
N SER A 21 14.22 -4.69 -18.91
CA SER A 21 12.95 -5.18 -18.38
C SER A 21 11.96 -4.01 -18.40
N THR A 22 10.97 -4.08 -19.28
CA THR A 22 9.82 -3.17 -19.19
C THR A 22 9.06 -3.55 -17.92
N ALA A 23 9.18 -2.73 -16.88
CA ALA A 23 8.25 -2.80 -15.76
C ALA A 23 6.85 -2.55 -16.34
N THR A 24 6.03 -3.59 -16.42
CA THR A 24 4.60 -3.41 -16.68
C THR A 24 4.07 -2.54 -15.57
N ALA A 25 3.60 -1.33 -15.91
CA ALA A 25 2.81 -0.54 -14.99
C ALA A 25 1.67 -1.43 -14.51
N SER A 26 1.60 -1.66 -13.20
CA SER A 26 0.46 -2.34 -12.59
C SER A 26 -0.79 -1.62 -13.06
N ALA A 27 -1.76 -2.36 -13.61
CA ALA A 27 -3.05 -1.76 -13.90
C ALA A 27 -3.71 -1.33 -12.58
N ASP A 28 -4.60 -0.36 -12.65
CA ASP A 28 -5.46 -0.04 -11.52
C ASP A 28 -6.61 -1.06 -11.49
N VAL A 29 -6.97 -1.56 -10.31
CA VAL A 29 -8.20 -2.35 -10.12
C VAL A 29 -9.29 -1.47 -9.52
N VAL A 30 -10.45 -1.43 -10.17
CA VAL A 30 -11.64 -0.73 -9.65
C VAL A 30 -12.52 -1.73 -8.91
N VAL A 31 -12.90 -1.41 -7.67
CA VAL A 31 -13.77 -2.23 -6.83
C VAL A 31 -15.00 -1.45 -6.40
N SER A 32 -16.15 -2.13 -6.29
CA SER A 32 -17.43 -1.52 -5.89
C SER A 32 -18.19 -2.33 -4.85
N THR A 33 -17.56 -3.36 -4.26
CA THR A 33 -18.11 -4.18 -3.18
C THR A 33 -17.03 -4.55 -2.17
N VAL A 34 -17.41 -4.88 -0.93
CA VAL A 34 -16.46 -5.34 0.10
C VAL A 34 -15.71 -6.61 -0.32
N PRO A 35 -16.35 -7.67 -0.87
CA PRO A 35 -15.62 -8.84 -1.33
C PRO A 35 -14.58 -8.53 -2.41
N GLN A 36 -14.89 -7.64 -3.36
CA GLN A 36 -13.92 -7.21 -4.37
C GLN A 36 -12.76 -6.45 -3.74
N LEU A 37 -13.01 -5.56 -2.77
CA LEU A 37 -11.98 -4.81 -2.07
C LEU A 37 -11.03 -5.73 -1.29
N VAL A 38 -11.58 -6.68 -0.51
CA VAL A 38 -10.80 -7.67 0.22
C VAL A 38 -9.99 -8.54 -0.75
N THR A 39 -10.61 -9.00 -1.84
CA THR A 39 -9.94 -9.81 -2.87
C THR A 39 -8.79 -9.03 -3.54
N ALA A 40 -9.02 -7.77 -3.90
CA ALA A 40 -8.00 -6.92 -4.51
C ALA A 40 -6.79 -6.74 -3.58
N VAL A 41 -7.03 -6.44 -2.29
CA VAL A 41 -5.96 -6.31 -1.29
C VAL A 41 -5.17 -7.61 -1.15
N ASN A 42 -5.86 -8.74 -0.99
CA ASN A 42 -5.20 -10.04 -0.83
C ASN A 42 -4.39 -10.45 -2.08
N ASN A 43 -4.86 -10.10 -3.27
CA ASN A 43 -4.20 -10.45 -4.52
C ASN A 43 -2.90 -9.67 -4.78
N THR A 44 -2.65 -8.56 -4.07
CA THR A 44 -1.37 -7.81 -4.18
C THR A 44 -0.14 -8.70 -3.92
N GLY A 45 -0.30 -9.72 -3.05
CA GLY A 45 0.70 -10.74 -2.71
C GLY A 45 1.08 -11.68 -3.85
N SER A 46 0.17 -11.87 -4.81
CA SER A 46 0.31 -12.85 -5.89
C SER A 46 0.51 -12.19 -7.26
N GLY A 47 1.06 -10.98 -7.28
CA GLY A 47 1.26 -10.20 -8.50
C GLY A 47 0.03 -9.42 -8.97
N GLY A 48 -1.01 -9.33 -8.14
CA GLY A 48 -2.17 -8.50 -8.40
C GLY A 48 -1.87 -7.00 -8.33
N ASP A 49 -2.85 -6.22 -8.77
CA ASP A 49 -2.74 -4.78 -8.95
C ASP A 49 -2.38 -4.04 -7.66
N ARG A 50 -1.49 -3.06 -7.78
CA ARG A 50 -0.97 -2.26 -6.66
C ARG A 50 -1.72 -0.96 -6.44
N THR A 51 -2.59 -0.56 -7.36
CA THR A 51 -3.50 0.56 -7.16
C THR A 51 -4.93 0.05 -7.11
N ILE A 52 -5.57 0.17 -5.95
CA ILE A 52 -6.95 -0.22 -5.72
C ILE A 52 -7.78 1.06 -5.65
N LEU A 53 -8.64 1.25 -6.65
CA LEU A 53 -9.58 2.37 -6.75
C LEU A 53 -10.96 1.91 -6.27
N ILE A 54 -11.47 2.57 -5.25
CA ILE A 54 -12.78 2.26 -4.67
C ILE A 54 -13.82 3.19 -5.30
N ALA A 55 -14.84 2.63 -5.95
CA ALA A 55 -15.96 3.39 -6.49
C ALA A 55 -16.75 4.08 -5.36
N ASP A 56 -17.39 5.19 -5.67
CA ASP A 56 -18.21 5.92 -4.70
C ASP A 56 -19.26 5.00 -4.05
N GLY A 57 -19.36 5.03 -2.72
CA GLY A 57 -20.26 4.16 -1.96
C GLY A 57 -19.98 4.12 -0.45
N THR A 58 -20.87 3.43 0.26
CA THR A 58 -20.68 3.08 1.67
C THR A 58 -20.51 1.57 1.79
N TYR A 59 -19.44 1.16 2.45
CA TYR A 59 -18.97 -0.20 2.53
C TYR A 59 -18.98 -0.63 3.99
N ASN A 60 -20.00 -1.39 4.38
CA ASN A 60 -20.04 -2.01 5.69
C ASN A 60 -19.14 -3.24 5.70
N LEU A 61 -18.08 -3.19 6.49
CA LEU A 61 -17.03 -4.20 6.49
C LEU A 61 -17.44 -5.50 7.20
N ASN A 62 -18.44 -5.48 8.09
CA ASN A 62 -18.98 -6.68 8.76
C ASN A 62 -17.88 -7.61 9.32
N GLY A 63 -16.89 -7.05 10.02
CA GLY A 63 -15.79 -7.80 10.62
C GLY A 63 -14.59 -8.05 9.68
N GLN A 64 -14.69 -7.72 8.38
CA GLN A 64 -13.56 -7.78 7.46
C GLN A 64 -12.58 -6.62 7.72
N TYR A 65 -11.29 -6.89 7.54
CA TYR A 65 -10.22 -5.90 7.58
C TYR A 65 -9.31 -6.04 6.37
N LEU A 66 -8.55 -4.98 6.06
CA LEU A 66 -7.69 -4.89 4.90
C LEU A 66 -6.22 -4.98 5.34
N ARG A 67 -5.65 -6.19 5.26
CA ARG A 67 -4.24 -6.43 5.60
C ARG A 67 -3.35 -6.23 4.38
N ILE A 68 -2.50 -5.22 4.42
CA ILE A 68 -1.54 -4.89 3.37
C ILE A 68 -0.17 -5.48 3.77
N THR A 69 0.19 -6.58 3.11
CA THR A 69 1.43 -7.33 3.38
C THR A 69 2.52 -7.10 2.34
N VAL A 70 2.23 -6.35 1.28
CA VAL A 70 3.18 -6.06 0.20
C VAL A 70 3.35 -4.58 0.00
N GLY A 71 4.60 -4.17 -0.25
CA GLY A 71 4.93 -2.77 -0.43
C GLY A 71 4.46 -2.18 -1.77
N GLY A 72 4.37 -0.84 -1.80
CA GLY A 72 3.96 -0.09 -2.98
C GLY A 72 2.45 -0.12 -3.27
N VAL A 73 1.64 -0.62 -2.35
CA VAL A 73 0.18 -0.67 -2.51
C VAL A 73 -0.45 0.69 -2.22
N THR A 74 -1.31 1.15 -3.11
CA THR A 74 -2.16 2.33 -2.96
C THR A 74 -3.62 1.88 -2.89
N VAL A 75 -4.33 2.29 -1.84
CA VAL A 75 -5.79 2.15 -1.72
C VAL A 75 -6.39 3.54 -1.61
N ARG A 76 -7.27 3.89 -2.55
CA ARG A 76 -7.89 5.22 -2.57
C ARG A 76 -9.28 5.23 -3.20
N SER A 77 -10.05 6.29 -2.96
CA SER A 77 -11.26 6.51 -3.76
C SER A 77 -10.91 6.74 -5.23
N GLN A 78 -11.79 6.27 -6.11
CA GLN A 78 -11.70 6.50 -7.54
C GLN A 78 -11.87 8.01 -7.85
N SER A 79 -12.82 8.66 -7.19
CA SER A 79 -13.17 10.08 -7.39
C SER A 79 -12.18 11.07 -6.75
N GLY A 80 -11.31 10.61 -5.84
CA GLY A 80 -10.43 11.49 -5.05
C GLY A 80 -11.16 12.30 -3.97
N LYS A 81 -12.42 11.95 -3.67
CA LYS A 81 -13.30 12.65 -2.73
C LYS A 81 -13.56 11.77 -1.51
N ARG A 82 -13.00 12.14 -0.36
CA ARG A 82 -13.03 11.33 0.86
C ARG A 82 -14.45 11.08 1.38
N GLU A 83 -15.35 12.03 1.16
CA GLU A 83 -16.75 11.97 1.55
C GLU A 83 -17.60 11.03 0.70
N ARG A 84 -17.05 10.55 -0.44
CA ARG A 84 -17.75 9.68 -1.38
C ARG A 84 -17.46 8.20 -1.18
N VAL A 85 -16.44 7.84 -0.40
CA VAL A 85 -16.12 6.45 -0.08
C VAL A 85 -16.00 6.30 1.43
N VAL A 86 -16.97 5.61 2.03
CA VAL A 86 -17.02 5.35 3.47
C VAL A 86 -16.76 3.87 3.72
N LEU A 87 -15.66 3.55 4.41
CA LEU A 87 -15.41 2.24 4.97
C LEU A 87 -15.85 2.25 6.43
N ASP A 88 -16.86 1.43 6.73
CA ASP A 88 -17.55 1.45 8.02
C ASP A 88 -17.33 0.13 8.73
N GLY A 89 -16.59 0.20 9.85
CA GLY A 89 -16.33 -0.96 10.69
C GLY A 89 -17.55 -1.37 11.51
N ASN A 90 -18.53 -0.49 11.68
CA ASN A 90 -19.77 -0.70 12.43
C ASN A 90 -19.55 -1.28 13.85
N TYR A 91 -18.41 -0.96 14.48
CA TYR A 91 -17.89 -1.56 15.70
C TYR A 91 -17.91 -3.10 15.71
N GLN A 92 -17.65 -3.69 14.54
CA GLN A 92 -17.49 -5.14 14.35
C GLN A 92 -16.11 -5.46 13.78
N THR A 93 -15.60 -4.62 12.89
CA THR A 93 -14.23 -4.72 12.37
C THR A 93 -13.25 -4.17 13.41
N THR A 94 -12.24 -4.98 13.78
CA THR A 94 -11.16 -4.59 14.71
C THR A 94 -10.40 -3.38 14.18
N GLU A 95 -9.65 -3.59 13.11
CA GLU A 95 -8.89 -2.57 12.39
C GLU A 95 -9.42 -2.45 10.95
N ILE A 96 -9.52 -1.26 10.36
CA ILE A 96 -9.93 -1.17 8.95
C ILE A 96 -8.73 -1.48 8.04
N PHE A 97 -7.61 -0.80 8.25
CA PHE A 97 -6.35 -1.05 7.55
C PHE A 97 -5.28 -1.54 8.52
N GLN A 98 -4.69 -2.68 8.20
CA GLN A 98 -3.50 -3.18 8.86
C GLN A 98 -2.34 -3.21 7.89
N ILE A 99 -1.28 -2.45 8.20
CA ILE A 99 -0.17 -2.18 7.28
C ILE A 99 1.11 -2.73 7.90
N VAL A 100 1.67 -3.75 7.24
CA VAL A 100 2.92 -4.41 7.63
C VAL A 100 3.96 -4.39 6.51
N ALA A 101 3.83 -3.42 5.59
CA ALA A 101 4.71 -3.28 4.43
C ALA A 101 5.01 -1.81 4.09
N SER A 102 6.15 -1.59 3.46
CA SER A 102 6.67 -0.25 3.13
C SER A 102 6.00 0.40 1.90
N ASN A 103 6.06 1.73 1.81
CA ASN A 103 5.56 2.52 0.67
C ASN A 103 4.07 2.31 0.39
N VAL A 104 3.26 2.18 1.43
CA VAL A 104 1.79 2.02 1.32
C VAL A 104 1.12 3.39 1.36
N VAL A 105 0.14 3.60 0.49
CA VAL A 105 -0.66 4.83 0.42
C VAL A 105 -2.13 4.51 0.73
N ILE A 106 -2.67 5.16 1.75
CA ILE A 106 -4.12 5.22 2.02
C ILE A 106 -4.58 6.64 1.76
N ALA A 107 -5.49 6.84 0.81
CA ALA A 107 -5.88 8.19 0.43
C ALA A 107 -7.34 8.38 0.07
N ASP A 108 -7.88 9.56 0.37
CA ASP A 108 -9.15 10.02 -0.17
C ASP A 108 -10.35 9.13 0.27
N LEU A 109 -10.39 8.74 1.55
CA LEU A 109 -11.39 7.85 2.14
C LEU A 109 -11.97 8.42 3.45
N THR A 110 -13.18 8.03 3.79
CA THR A 110 -13.72 8.12 5.15
C THR A 110 -13.66 6.75 5.81
N LEU A 111 -13.09 6.67 7.01
CA LEU A 111 -13.00 5.46 7.84
C LEU A 111 -13.78 5.73 9.12
N LYS A 112 -14.71 4.86 9.49
CA LYS A 112 -15.47 5.10 10.72
C LYS A 112 -15.74 3.84 11.55
N ARG A 113 -15.84 4.03 12.86
CA ARG A 113 -16.38 3.04 13.81
C ARG A 113 -15.65 1.69 13.75
N ALA A 114 -14.32 1.72 13.73
CA ALA A 114 -13.53 0.52 14.01
C ALA A 114 -13.61 0.20 15.51
N VAL A 115 -13.60 -1.08 15.89
CA VAL A 115 -13.54 -1.48 17.31
C VAL A 115 -12.23 -1.00 17.94
N ASP A 116 -11.13 -1.16 17.22
CA ASP A 116 -9.78 -0.80 17.65
C ASP A 116 -9.32 0.43 16.85
N HIS A 117 -8.50 0.21 15.81
CA HIS A 117 -7.78 1.28 15.10
C HIS A 117 -8.21 1.30 13.63
N PRO A 118 -8.79 2.38 13.10
CA PRO A 118 -9.06 2.49 11.67
C PRO A 118 -7.81 2.31 10.79
N VAL A 119 -6.64 2.77 11.26
CA VAL A 119 -5.36 2.47 10.63
C VAL A 119 -4.34 2.00 11.67
N HIS A 120 -3.75 0.83 11.44
CA HIS A 120 -2.65 0.30 12.23
C HIS A 120 -1.44 0.05 11.33
N VAL A 121 -0.33 0.75 11.61
CA VAL A 121 0.96 0.55 10.96
C VAL A 121 1.90 -0.10 11.96
N MET A 122 2.47 -1.25 11.62
CA MET A 122 3.37 -1.95 12.54
C MET A 122 4.56 -2.59 11.83
N GLY A 123 5.59 -2.94 12.60
CA GLY A 123 6.77 -3.63 12.08
C GLY A 123 6.42 -4.84 11.22
N GLY A 124 7.18 -5.04 10.14
CA GLY A 124 7.02 -6.18 9.25
C GLY A 124 7.48 -7.49 9.91
N ALA A 125 7.34 -8.60 9.19
CA ALA A 125 7.79 -9.90 9.67
C ALA A 125 9.33 -10.01 9.74
N SER A 126 10.04 -9.30 8.85
CA SER A 126 11.48 -9.43 8.64
C SER A 126 12.23 -8.11 8.57
N ASP A 127 11.53 -6.97 8.64
CA ASP A 127 12.03 -5.67 8.26
C ASP A 127 11.15 -4.53 8.80
N ASN A 128 11.75 -3.35 8.89
CA ASN A 128 11.02 -2.13 9.25
C ASN A 128 10.02 -1.74 8.15
N VAL A 129 8.87 -1.22 8.57
CA VAL A 129 7.92 -0.58 7.66
C VAL A 129 8.29 0.87 7.46
N LEU A 130 8.47 1.29 6.21
CA LEU A 130 8.90 2.64 5.86
C LEU A 130 7.85 3.35 5.00
N ASN A 131 7.76 4.67 5.12
CA ASN A 131 7.10 5.55 4.14
C ASN A 131 5.59 5.27 3.94
N THR A 132 4.85 4.91 4.98
CA THR A 132 3.38 4.88 4.90
C THR A 132 2.85 6.31 4.73
N LEU A 133 2.01 6.53 3.72
CA LEU A 133 1.36 7.81 3.47
C LEU A 133 -0.15 7.70 3.71
N ILE A 134 -0.66 8.44 4.70
CA ILE A 134 -2.09 8.59 4.96
C ILE A 134 -2.47 10.02 4.57
N ARG A 135 -3.26 10.20 3.51
CA ARG A 135 -3.55 11.53 2.96
C ARG A 135 -5.03 11.73 2.66
N ASN A 136 -5.58 12.90 3.01
CA ASN A 136 -6.98 13.23 2.68
C ASN A 136 -7.96 12.17 3.23
N VAL A 137 -7.67 11.64 4.42
CA VAL A 137 -8.52 10.64 5.09
C VAL A 137 -9.34 11.33 6.18
N HIS A 138 -10.62 10.98 6.29
CA HIS A 138 -11.46 11.37 7.43
C HIS A 138 -11.66 10.16 8.33
N ILE A 139 -11.21 10.23 9.58
CA ILE A 139 -11.39 9.16 10.55
C ILE A 139 -12.43 9.62 11.56
N ILE A 140 -13.53 8.86 11.71
CA ILE A 140 -14.65 9.20 12.57
C ILE A 140 -14.81 8.11 13.63
N ASP A 141 -14.81 8.51 14.89
CA ASP A 141 -15.23 7.67 16.01
C ASP A 141 -14.49 6.31 16.09
N PRO A 142 -13.15 6.33 16.20
CA PRO A 142 -12.37 5.13 16.45
C PRO A 142 -12.60 4.62 17.88
N GLY A 143 -12.74 3.31 18.06
CA GLY A 143 -12.85 2.74 19.41
C GLY A 143 -11.56 2.85 20.23
N GLU A 144 -10.40 2.90 19.56
CA GLU A 144 -9.11 3.22 20.17
C GLU A 144 -8.33 4.29 19.35
N GLN A 145 -7.02 4.12 19.16
CA GLN A 145 -6.19 5.11 18.48
C GLN A 145 -6.62 5.22 17.00
N ALA A 146 -7.00 6.43 16.56
CA ALA A 146 -7.39 6.70 15.18
C ALA A 146 -6.36 6.19 14.16
N ILE A 147 -5.08 6.40 14.49
CA ILE A 147 -3.93 5.87 13.77
C ILE A 147 -2.98 5.31 14.83
N LYS A 148 -2.74 4.00 14.80
CA LYS A 148 -1.77 3.34 15.68
C LYS A 148 -0.48 3.04 14.92
N VAL A 149 0.64 3.37 15.55
CA VAL A 149 1.97 3.05 15.05
C VAL A 149 2.77 2.42 16.17
N ASN A 150 3.20 1.18 16.02
CA ASN A 150 4.04 0.49 17.01
C ASN A 150 4.97 -0.53 16.38
N PRO A 151 6.06 -0.92 17.08
CA PRO A 151 6.87 -2.03 16.65
C PRO A 151 6.12 -3.37 16.70
N SER A 152 6.63 -4.32 15.94
CA SER A 152 6.31 -5.75 16.02
C SER A 152 7.63 -6.51 16.12
N GLY A 153 7.89 -7.13 17.27
CA GLY A 153 9.21 -7.69 17.57
C GLY A 153 10.31 -6.61 17.55
N SER A 154 11.39 -6.87 16.81
CA SER A 154 12.52 -5.94 16.64
C SER A 154 12.31 -4.88 15.56
N TYR A 155 11.21 -4.95 14.81
CA TYR A 155 10.96 -4.08 13.66
C TYR A 155 9.94 -3.00 13.99
N GLY A 156 10.24 -1.77 13.58
CA GLY A 156 9.39 -0.60 13.76
C GLY A 156 8.72 -0.12 12.48
N ALA A 157 7.94 0.94 12.61
CA ALA A 157 7.43 1.72 11.49
C ALA A 157 8.03 3.13 11.54
N HIS A 158 8.56 3.61 10.41
CA HIS A 158 9.32 4.86 10.33
C HIS A 158 8.96 5.68 9.09
N LEU A 159 9.23 6.98 9.14
CA LEU A 159 9.11 7.90 8.00
C LEU A 159 7.69 7.99 7.41
N GLY A 160 6.68 7.61 8.20
CA GLY A 160 5.28 7.77 7.80
C GLY A 160 4.86 9.24 7.76
N THR A 161 3.93 9.58 6.88
CA THR A 161 3.35 10.93 6.77
C THR A 161 1.83 10.86 6.87
N VAL A 162 1.25 11.67 7.75
CA VAL A 162 -0.18 11.97 7.78
C VAL A 162 -0.36 13.41 7.32
N ARG A 163 -1.16 13.66 6.28
CA ARG A 163 -1.40 15.03 5.80
C ARG A 163 -2.80 15.25 5.25
N ASN A 164 -3.32 16.46 5.43
CA ASN A 164 -4.63 16.86 4.97
C ASN A 164 -5.76 15.94 5.48
N SER A 165 -5.58 15.28 6.62
CA SER A 165 -6.57 14.37 7.20
C SER A 165 -7.37 15.07 8.29
N LEU A 166 -8.56 14.54 8.57
CA LEU A 166 -9.44 14.99 9.66
C LEU A 166 -9.68 13.81 10.59
N ILE A 167 -9.64 14.03 11.90
CA ILE A 167 -10.05 13.07 12.92
C ILE A 167 -11.19 13.73 13.68
N GLU A 168 -12.34 13.06 13.71
CA GLU A 168 -13.56 13.51 14.36
C GLU A 168 -13.92 12.49 15.46
N LEU A 169 -14.14 12.98 16.67
CA LEU A 169 -14.58 12.19 17.82
C LEU A 169 -16.05 12.55 18.07
N THR A 170 -16.95 11.57 18.05
CA THR A 170 -18.41 11.76 18.12
C THR A 170 -19.04 10.95 19.23
#